data_AF-A0A1E3NPZ0-F1
#
_entry.id   AF-A0A1E3NPZ0-F1
#
_cell.length_a   1.000
_cell.length_b   1.000
_cell.length_c   1.000
_cell.angle_alpha   90.00
_cell.angle_beta   90.00
_cell.angle_gamma   90.00
#
_symmetry.space_group_name_H-M   'P 1'
#
loop_
_entity.id
_entity.type
_entity.pdbx_description
1 polymer ?
#
loop_
_entity_poly.entity_id
_entity_poly.type
_entity_poly.pdbx_seq_one_letter_code
_entity_poly.pdbx_strand_id
1 'polypeptide(L)'
;MTKYSGLLKAKLQELLTARGLPVDGTKEVLIERLEESDKIAAELDQDDDDGEDTSAAGAGPTAAASAEVVAEPAAEEKKAEDAAPPEEKEEEKKPEVTPETLKAAAVEHLTKKIARAQKFGEDQQATTLQADLARIEKFGLALDSAIARELGL
;
A
#
# COMPACT_ATOMS: atom_id res chain seq x y z
N MET A 1 -20.02 15.89 -10.66
CA MET A 1 -19.38 14.85 -9.81
C MET A 1 -20.17 13.58 -9.96
N THR A 2 -19.52 12.46 -10.25
CA THR A 2 -20.20 11.17 -10.40
C THR A 2 -20.55 10.59 -9.03
N LYS A 3 -21.64 9.83 -8.94
CA LYS A 3 -22.12 9.18 -7.69
C LYS A 3 -21.04 8.30 -7.04
N TYR A 4 -20.16 7.77 -7.88
CA TYR A 4 -19.11 6.81 -7.53
C TYR A 4 -17.71 7.45 -7.38
N SER A 5 -17.50 8.71 -7.78
CA SER A 5 -16.22 9.43 -7.66
C SER A 5 -15.64 9.40 -6.23
N GLY A 6 -16.49 9.51 -5.21
CA GLY A 6 -16.08 9.57 -3.81
C GLY A 6 -15.64 8.22 -3.22
N LEU A 7 -15.88 7.10 -3.89
CA LEU A 7 -15.63 5.76 -3.32
C LEU A 7 -14.19 5.28 -3.51
N LEU A 8 -13.74 4.39 -2.63
CA LEU A 8 -12.48 3.66 -2.77
C LEU A 8 -12.61 2.54 -3.83
N LYS A 9 -11.50 2.17 -4.48
CA LYS A 9 -11.49 1.10 -5.50
C LYS A 9 -12.11 -0.20 -5.00
N ALA A 10 -11.79 -0.64 -3.79
CA ALA A 10 -12.40 -1.84 -3.19
C ALA A 10 -13.94 -1.76 -3.15
N LYS A 11 -14.50 -0.62 -2.72
CA LYS A 11 -15.96 -0.43 -2.65
C LYS A 11 -16.62 -0.41 -4.04
N LEU A 12 -15.93 0.10 -5.06
CA LEU A 12 -16.40 0.01 -6.46
C LEU A 12 -16.41 -1.44 -6.96
N GLN A 13 -15.36 -2.21 -6.63
CA GLN A 13 -15.28 -3.64 -6.99
C GLN A 13 -16.33 -4.47 -6.24
N GLU A 14 -16.63 -4.18 -4.97
CA GLU A 14 -17.75 -4.78 -4.23
C GLU A 14 -19.09 -4.52 -4.92
N LEU A 15 -19.37 -3.26 -5.31
CA LEU A 15 -20.62 -2.89 -5.98
C LEU A 15 -20.76 -3.54 -7.36
N LEU A 16 -19.67 -3.66 -8.12
CA LEU A 16 -19.65 -4.38 -9.40
C LEU A 16 -19.86 -5.88 -9.21
N THR A 17 -19.18 -6.49 -8.23
CA THR A 17 -19.36 -7.91 -7.86
C THR A 17 -20.80 -8.22 -7.48
N ALA A 18 -21.43 -7.36 -6.66
CA ALA A 18 -22.82 -7.51 -6.22
C ALA A 18 -23.84 -7.40 -7.37
N ARG A 19 -23.45 -6.82 -8.51
CA ARG A 19 -24.25 -6.74 -9.75
C ARG A 19 -23.85 -7.80 -10.79
N GLY A 20 -22.80 -8.59 -10.55
CA GLY A 20 -22.24 -9.54 -11.51
C GLY A 20 -21.40 -8.90 -12.63
N LEU A 21 -21.03 -7.61 -12.53
CA LEU A 21 -20.19 -6.94 -13.53
C LEU A 21 -18.68 -7.14 -13.25
N PRO A 22 -17.82 -7.11 -14.30
CA PRO A 22 -16.37 -7.24 -14.15
C PRO A 22 -15.74 -6.20 -13.21
N VAL A 23 -14.76 -6.62 -12.42
CA VAL A 23 -14.09 -5.80 -11.38
C VAL A 23 -12.71 -5.27 -11.79
N ASP A 24 -12.32 -5.50 -13.04
CA ASP A 24 -10.99 -5.16 -13.58
C ASP A 24 -10.93 -3.74 -14.16
N GLY A 25 -9.80 -3.06 -13.92
CA GLY A 25 -9.54 -1.71 -14.42
C GLY A 25 -8.90 -0.75 -13.39
N THR A 26 -8.75 0.52 -13.81
CA THR A 26 -8.43 1.64 -12.91
C THR A 26 -9.67 2.04 -12.09
N LYS A 27 -9.54 2.96 -11.12
CA LYS A 27 -10.70 3.47 -10.37
C LYS A 27 -11.75 4.10 -11.31
N GLU A 28 -11.32 4.78 -12.37
CA GLU A 28 -12.20 5.48 -13.31
C GLU A 28 -13.01 4.51 -14.17
N VAL A 29 -12.39 3.46 -14.72
CA VAL A 29 -13.07 2.39 -15.46
C VAL A 29 -14.14 1.67 -14.61
N LEU A 30 -13.93 1.59 -13.29
CA LEU A 30 -14.88 1.00 -12.35
C LEU A 30 -16.02 1.95 -11.93
N ILE A 31 -15.81 3.27 -12.08
CA ILE A 31 -16.85 4.30 -11.94
C ILE A 31 -17.74 4.29 -13.19
N GLU A 32 -17.11 4.39 -14.37
CA GLU A 32 -17.76 4.39 -15.68
C GLU A 32 -18.69 3.18 -15.83
N ARG A 33 -18.19 1.97 -15.57
CA ARG A 33 -18.97 0.72 -15.60
C ARG A 33 -20.14 0.68 -14.61
N LEU A 34 -20.05 1.37 -13.47
CA LEU A 34 -21.17 1.50 -12.52
C LEU A 34 -22.21 2.53 -12.98
N GLU A 35 -21.79 3.59 -13.68
CA GLU A 35 -22.70 4.60 -14.24
C GLU A 35 -23.37 4.12 -15.52
N GLU A 36 -22.69 3.37 -16.38
CA GLU A 36 -23.30 2.62 -17.49
C GLU A 36 -24.34 1.63 -16.94
N SER A 37 -24.01 0.89 -15.89
CA SER A 37 -24.93 -0.04 -15.23
C SER A 37 -26.14 0.67 -14.59
N ASP A 38 -25.95 1.82 -13.92
CA ASP A 38 -27.04 2.64 -13.40
C ASP A 38 -27.92 3.21 -14.53
N LYS A 39 -27.31 3.66 -15.64
CA LYS A 39 -28.02 4.25 -16.79
C LYS A 39 -28.85 3.21 -17.54
N ILE A 40 -28.26 2.04 -17.82
CA ILE A 40 -28.96 0.92 -18.49
C ILE A 40 -30.12 0.45 -17.60
N ALA A 41 -29.93 0.33 -16.29
CA ALA A 41 -31.02 0.01 -15.38
C ALA A 41 -32.14 1.07 -15.42
N ALA A 42 -31.80 2.36 -15.40
CA ALA A 42 -32.77 3.45 -15.44
C ALA A 42 -33.48 3.62 -16.80
N GLU A 43 -32.90 3.12 -17.90
CA GLU A 43 -33.58 3.08 -19.21
C GLU A 43 -34.45 1.82 -19.35
N LEU A 44 -34.08 0.69 -18.74
CA LEU A 44 -34.93 -0.52 -18.67
C LEU A 44 -36.18 -0.32 -17.80
N ASP A 45 -36.03 0.36 -16.65
CA ASP A 45 -37.13 0.73 -15.72
C ASP A 45 -38.22 1.61 -16.37
N GLN A 46 -37.99 2.07 -17.61
CA GLN A 46 -38.91 2.94 -18.37
C GLN A 46 -39.64 2.22 -19.53
N ASP A 47 -39.29 0.96 -19.86
CA ASP A 47 -39.95 0.15 -20.91
C ASP A 47 -40.67 -1.12 -20.35
N ASP A 48 -40.42 -1.55 -19.10
CA ASP A 48 -41.04 -2.73 -18.48
C ASP A 48 -42.23 -2.40 -17.55
N ASP A 49 -43.43 -2.24 -18.14
CA ASP A 49 -44.73 -2.12 -17.44
C ASP A 49 -45.36 -3.51 -17.13
N ASP A 50 -44.65 -4.41 -16.41
CA ASP A 50 -45.30 -5.57 -15.74
C ASP A 50 -44.46 -6.23 -14.59
N GLY A 51 -44.93 -6.05 -13.34
CA GLY A 51 -44.93 -7.08 -12.26
C GLY A 51 -43.66 -7.58 -11.52
N GLU A 52 -43.49 -7.12 -10.24
CA GLU A 52 -43.01 -7.86 -9.02
C GLU A 52 -41.61 -8.58 -9.01
N ASP A 53 -40.98 -9.03 -7.90
CA ASP A 53 -40.62 -8.56 -6.53
C ASP A 53 -39.46 -9.51 -6.03
N THR A 54 -38.81 -9.60 -4.84
CA THR A 54 -38.94 -9.14 -3.44
C THR A 54 -37.58 -9.14 -2.70
N SER A 55 -37.33 -8.15 -1.82
CA SER A 55 -36.30 -8.14 -0.72
C SER A 55 -34.78 -8.08 -1.10
N ALA A 56 -33.84 -7.45 -0.37
CA ALA A 56 -33.61 -7.15 1.08
C ALA A 56 -32.95 -8.32 1.88
N ALA A 57 -32.07 -8.13 2.89
CA ALA A 57 -31.26 -6.98 3.35
C ALA A 57 -30.21 -7.38 4.44
N GLY A 58 -29.29 -6.47 4.79
CA GLY A 58 -28.64 -6.37 6.13
C GLY A 58 -27.23 -6.98 6.33
N ALA A 59 -26.58 -6.88 7.51
CA ALA A 59 -26.64 -5.84 8.55
C ALA A 59 -25.58 -6.04 9.67
N GLY A 60 -24.81 -4.99 10.02
CA GLY A 60 -24.31 -4.75 11.40
C GLY A 60 -22.93 -5.32 11.83
N PRO A 61 -22.26 -4.75 12.87
CA PRO A 61 -20.88 -5.10 13.27
C PRO A 61 -20.71 -5.55 14.75
N THR A 62 -19.49 -5.91 15.15
CA THR A 62 -19.07 -6.18 16.54
C THR A 62 -17.84 -5.35 16.95
N ALA A 63 -17.61 -5.17 18.26
CA ALA A 63 -16.62 -4.24 18.85
C ALA A 63 -15.74 -4.90 19.95
N ALA A 64 -15.08 -4.08 20.77
CA ALA A 64 -13.97 -4.38 21.71
C ALA A 64 -12.62 -4.63 20.99
N ALA A 65 -11.51 -3.91 21.23
CA ALA A 65 -11.09 -2.96 22.27
C ALA A 65 -10.78 -3.56 23.66
N SER A 66 -9.48 -3.73 23.95
CA SER A 66 -8.90 -3.93 25.28
C SER A 66 -7.61 -3.12 25.42
N ALA A 67 -7.52 -2.35 26.50
CA ALA A 67 -6.25 -1.95 27.14
C ALA A 67 -6.00 -2.91 28.34
N GLU A 68 -4.98 -2.82 29.20
CA GLU A 68 -3.98 -1.78 29.49
C GLU A 68 -2.82 -2.39 30.31
N VAL A 69 -1.65 -1.71 30.40
CA VAL A 69 -0.51 -1.93 31.36
C VAL A 69 0.16 -3.33 31.36
N VAL A 70 1.36 -3.60 31.93
CA VAL A 70 2.06 -3.08 33.14
C VAL A 70 3.60 -3.02 32.99
N ALA A 71 4.15 -1.89 33.45
CA ALA A 71 5.48 -1.61 34.05
C ALA A 71 6.84 -1.88 33.34
N GLU A 72 7.61 -0.80 33.32
CA GLU A 72 9.09 -0.70 33.39
C GLU A 72 9.65 -1.30 34.71
N PRO A 73 10.97 -1.56 34.85
CA PRO A 73 11.83 -0.53 35.46
C PRO A 73 13.33 -0.54 35.06
N ALA A 74 14.00 0.60 35.29
CA ALA A 74 15.46 0.82 35.47
C ALA A 74 16.40 0.45 34.28
N ALA A 75 17.21 1.34 33.68
CA ALA A 75 18.11 2.40 34.17
C ALA A 75 19.49 1.92 34.68
N GLU A 76 20.56 2.16 33.87
CA GLU A 76 21.76 2.90 34.28
C GLU A 76 22.68 3.25 33.07
N GLU A 77 23.70 4.10 33.28
CA GLU A 77 24.46 4.80 32.23
C GLU A 77 25.82 4.17 31.83
N LYS A 78 26.23 4.40 30.57
CA LYS A 78 27.60 4.74 30.08
C LYS A 78 27.48 5.13 28.59
N LYS A 79 27.73 6.37 28.14
CA LYS A 79 28.88 7.31 28.25
C LYS A 79 29.99 7.03 27.22
N ALA A 80 30.18 8.01 26.31
CA ALA A 80 31.38 8.35 25.52
C ALA A 80 31.86 7.28 24.50
N GLU A 81 31.89 7.54 23.18
CA GLU A 81 32.74 8.48 22.41
C GLU A 81 33.99 7.77 21.83
N ASP A 82 34.03 7.57 20.51
CA ASP A 82 35.24 7.79 19.68
C ASP A 82 34.91 7.87 18.17
N ALA A 83 35.92 8.31 17.41
CA ALA A 83 36.11 8.57 15.99
C ALA A 83 35.37 7.76 14.90
N ALA A 84 35.25 8.44 13.75
CA ALA A 84 35.20 7.88 12.39
C ALA A 84 36.44 8.39 11.60
N PRO A 85 36.69 7.97 10.34
CA PRO A 85 36.32 6.74 9.62
C PRO A 85 37.60 5.97 9.15
N PRO A 86 37.46 4.96 8.28
CA PRO A 86 38.36 4.88 7.11
C PRO A 86 37.65 4.55 5.77
N GLU A 87 38.33 4.85 4.66
CA GLU A 87 37.86 4.65 3.27
C GLU A 87 38.50 3.41 2.59
N GLU A 88 38.03 3.11 1.35
CA GLU A 88 38.65 2.29 0.30
C GLU A 88 38.98 0.80 0.56
N LYS A 89 38.31 -0.13 -0.16
CA LYS A 89 38.77 -0.61 -1.49
C LYS A 89 37.80 -1.50 -2.27
N GLU A 90 38.10 -1.70 -3.55
CA GLU A 90 37.30 -2.40 -4.58
C GLU A 90 37.64 -3.90 -4.77
N GLU A 91 36.79 -4.56 -5.58
CA GLU A 91 36.93 -5.86 -6.28
C GLU A 91 37.13 -7.17 -5.47
N GLU A 92 36.16 -8.09 -5.60
CA GLU A 92 36.32 -9.21 -6.54
C GLU A 92 34.94 -9.72 -7.06
N LYS A 93 34.92 -10.53 -8.14
CA LYS A 93 33.68 -10.94 -8.83
C LYS A 93 33.37 -12.44 -8.71
N LYS A 94 32.24 -12.76 -8.05
CA LYS A 94 31.48 -14.02 -8.22
C LYS A 94 29.98 -13.72 -8.23
N PRO A 95 29.14 -14.58 -8.84
CA PRO A 95 27.68 -14.45 -8.81
C PRO A 95 27.09 -14.97 -7.48
N GLU A 96 27.70 -14.55 -6.38
CA GLU A 96 27.09 -14.62 -5.05
C GLU A 96 26.26 -13.34 -4.84
N VAL A 97 25.32 -13.34 -3.90
CA VAL A 97 24.35 -12.25 -3.74
C VAL A 97 25.02 -11.07 -3.02
N THR A 98 25.84 -10.30 -3.76
CA THR A 98 26.73 -9.28 -3.18
C THR A 98 25.91 -8.16 -2.51
N PRO A 99 26.44 -7.54 -1.43
CA PRO A 99 25.74 -6.44 -0.75
C PRO A 99 25.45 -5.26 -1.68
N GLU A 100 26.23 -5.06 -2.75
CA GLU A 100 25.95 -4.07 -3.78
C GLU A 100 24.73 -4.41 -4.64
N THR A 101 24.58 -5.67 -5.08
CA THR A 101 23.38 -6.08 -5.84
C THR A 101 22.10 -5.94 -5.01
N LEU A 102 22.18 -6.24 -3.70
CA LEU A 102 21.08 -6.05 -2.76
C LEU A 102 20.76 -4.57 -2.50
N LYS A 103 21.80 -3.74 -2.34
CA LYS A 103 21.67 -2.28 -2.24
C LYS A 103 21.01 -1.69 -3.49
N ALA A 104 21.44 -2.12 -4.68
CA ALA A 104 20.87 -1.69 -5.96
C ALA A 104 19.39 -2.09 -6.09
N ALA A 105 19.04 -3.35 -5.81
CA ALA A 105 17.66 -3.82 -5.84
C ALA A 105 16.76 -3.06 -4.83
N ALA A 106 17.28 -2.79 -3.62
CA ALA A 106 16.57 -2.00 -2.62
C ALA A 106 16.35 -0.53 -3.04
N VAL A 107 17.35 0.11 -3.65
CA VAL A 107 17.22 1.48 -4.18
C VAL A 107 16.24 1.52 -5.37
N GLU A 108 16.28 0.54 -6.28
CA GLU A 108 15.33 0.46 -7.40
C GLU A 108 13.88 0.22 -6.91
N HIS A 109 13.70 -0.61 -5.90
CA HIS A 109 12.39 -0.85 -5.28
C HIS A 109 11.86 0.38 -4.52
N LEU A 110 12.72 1.03 -3.72
CA LEU A 110 12.38 2.23 -2.97
C LEU A 110 12.05 3.41 -3.89
N THR A 111 12.85 3.67 -4.93
CA THR A 111 12.57 4.75 -5.89
C THR A 111 11.24 4.55 -6.61
N LYS A 112 10.88 3.31 -6.99
CA LYS A 112 9.55 2.97 -7.52
C LYS A 112 8.43 3.24 -6.51
N LYS A 113 8.61 2.83 -5.24
CA LYS A 113 7.61 3.07 -4.18
C LYS A 113 7.47 4.57 -3.84
N ILE A 114 8.55 5.33 -3.78
CA ILE A 114 8.55 6.79 -3.60
C ILE A 114 7.82 7.49 -4.75
N ALA A 115 8.17 7.16 -6.00
CA ALA A 115 7.53 7.74 -7.18
C ALA A 115 6.03 7.39 -7.26
N ARG A 116 5.63 6.21 -6.79
CA ARG A 116 4.21 5.86 -6.60
C ARG A 116 3.59 6.70 -5.48
N ALA A 117 4.16 6.71 -4.28
CA ALA A 117 3.62 7.43 -3.13
C ALA A 117 3.39 8.93 -3.45
N GLN A 118 4.37 9.59 -4.08
CA GLN A 118 4.26 10.97 -4.58
C GLN A 118 3.13 11.14 -5.62
N LYS A 119 3.01 10.23 -6.58
CA LYS A 119 1.95 10.29 -7.61
C LYS A 119 0.53 9.98 -7.08
N PHE A 120 0.41 9.40 -5.90
CA PHE A 120 -0.85 9.02 -5.26
C PHE A 120 -1.18 9.85 -4.01
N GLY A 121 -0.33 10.81 -3.60
CA GLY A 121 -0.54 11.66 -2.43
C GLY A 121 -0.25 10.99 -1.08
N GLU A 122 0.54 9.92 -1.07
CA GLU A 122 0.92 9.16 0.13
C GLU A 122 2.17 9.78 0.80
N ASP A 123 2.17 11.10 1.02
CA ASP A 123 3.36 11.90 1.38
C ASP A 123 4.11 11.41 2.62
N GLN A 124 3.38 10.95 3.64
CA GLN A 124 3.99 10.36 4.84
C GLN A 124 4.75 9.07 4.52
N GLN A 125 4.23 8.23 3.62
CA GLN A 125 4.92 7.03 3.14
C GLN A 125 6.14 7.42 2.29
N ALA A 126 5.99 8.39 1.37
CA ALA A 126 7.09 8.90 0.55
C ALA A 126 8.26 9.39 1.42
N THR A 127 7.95 10.13 2.50
CA THR A 127 8.94 10.65 3.47
C THR A 127 9.68 9.52 4.19
N THR A 128 8.96 8.49 4.68
CA THR A 128 9.60 7.31 5.33
C THR A 128 10.50 6.55 4.34
N LEU A 129 10.00 6.28 3.13
CA LEU A 129 10.76 5.57 2.10
C LEU A 129 12.01 6.35 1.64
N GLN A 130 11.95 7.69 1.60
CA GLN A 130 13.10 8.54 1.33
C GLN A 130 14.15 8.48 2.45
N ALA A 131 13.74 8.42 3.72
CA ALA A 131 14.65 8.25 4.85
C ALA A 131 15.35 6.88 4.82
N ASP A 132 14.61 5.81 4.50
CA ASP A 132 15.20 4.47 4.32
C ASP A 132 16.11 4.37 3.09
N LEU A 133 15.77 5.05 1.98
CA LEU A 133 16.65 5.18 0.82
C LEU A 133 17.99 5.83 1.22
N ALA A 134 17.94 6.98 1.91
CA ALA A 134 19.14 7.68 2.37
C ALA A 134 19.95 6.90 3.43
N ARG A 135 19.31 6.00 4.19
CA ARG A 135 19.99 5.02 5.06
C ARG A 135 20.69 3.95 4.22
N ILE A 136 20.01 3.36 3.24
CA ILE A 136 20.53 2.27 2.41
C ILE A 136 21.67 2.76 1.50
N GLU A 137 21.62 3.98 1.00
CA GLU A 137 22.73 4.62 0.27
C GLU A 137 24.01 4.72 1.11
N LYS A 138 23.88 5.05 2.41
CA LYS A 138 25.01 5.27 3.33
C LYS A 138 25.52 3.98 4.00
N PHE A 139 24.62 3.08 4.39
CA PHE A 139 24.92 1.94 5.27
C PHE A 139 24.58 0.57 4.64
N GLY A 140 23.95 0.52 3.47
CA GLY A 140 23.49 -0.71 2.84
C GLY A 140 22.12 -1.21 3.35
N LEU A 141 21.67 -2.35 2.83
CA LEU A 141 20.39 -2.96 3.19
C LEU A 141 20.49 -3.73 4.52
N ALA A 142 19.69 -3.33 5.50
CA ALA A 142 19.55 -4.06 6.77
C ALA A 142 18.55 -5.22 6.60
N LEU A 143 18.94 -6.43 6.99
CA LEU A 143 18.17 -7.68 6.80
C LEU A 143 16.88 -7.74 7.62
N ASP A 144 16.80 -6.98 8.72
CA ASP A 144 15.61 -6.85 9.57
C ASP A 144 14.62 -5.77 9.09
N SER A 145 14.97 -5.01 8.04
CA SER A 145 14.13 -3.95 7.49
C SER A 145 12.89 -4.51 6.77
N ALA A 146 11.85 -3.68 6.64
CA ALA A 146 10.70 -4.02 5.81
C ALA A 146 11.10 -4.24 4.33
N ILE A 147 12.11 -3.52 3.84
CA ILE A 147 12.59 -3.60 2.46
C ILE A 147 13.30 -4.93 2.18
N ALA A 148 14.07 -5.47 3.13
CA ALA A 148 14.65 -6.81 3.00
C ALA A 148 13.56 -7.89 2.88
N ARG A 149 12.55 -7.86 3.76
CA ARG A 149 11.41 -8.77 3.71
C ARG A 149 10.60 -8.66 2.41
N GLU A 150 10.40 -7.44 1.90
CA GLU A 150 9.72 -7.22 0.61
C GLU A 150 10.53 -7.70 -0.60
N LEU A 151 11.86 -7.79 -0.49
CA LEU A 151 12.76 -8.36 -1.51
C LEU A 151 12.97 -9.88 -1.36
N GLY A 152 12.44 -10.50 -0.30
CA GLY A 152 12.58 -11.94 -0.03
C GLY A 152 13.90 -12.34 0.65
N LEU A 153 14.48 -11.44 1.45
CA LEU A 153 15.63 -11.71 2.34
C LEU A 153 15.20 -12.00 3.78
#